data_AF-A0A713WF44-F1
#
_entry.id   AF-A0A713WF44-F1
#
_cell.length_a   1.000
_cell.length_b   1.000
_cell.length_c   1.000
_cell.angle_alpha   90.00
_cell.angle_beta   90.00
_cell.angle_gamma   90.00
#
_symmetry.space_group_name_H-M   'P 1'
#
loop_
_entity.id
_entity.type
_entity.pdbx_description
1 polymer ?
#
loop_
_entity_poly.entity_id
_entity_poly.type
_entity_poly.pdbx_seq_one_letter_code
_entity_poly.pdbx_strand_id
1 'polypeptide(L)'
;MKTTFKLSFMMFVEWFIWGAWFVPLWLWLNKSGFSAGEIGWSYACTAIAAILSPILVGSVTDRFFSAQKVLAVLMFAGAVLMYFAAQQTTFAGFFPLLLAYSLTYMPTIALTNSIAFANVPDVERDFPRIRVMGTIGWIASGLACGFL
;
A
#
# COMPACT_ATOMS: atom_id res chain seq x y z
N MET A 1 -9.61 21.14 -12.09
CA MET A 1 -9.78 19.91 -12.90
C MET A 1 -8.49 19.10 -13.05
N LYS A 2 -7.37 19.65 -13.56
CA LYS A 2 -6.13 18.86 -13.77
C LYS A 2 -5.54 18.26 -12.48
N THR A 3 -5.61 18.96 -11.35
CA THR A 3 -5.09 18.48 -10.05
C THR A 3 -5.94 17.35 -9.46
N THR A 4 -7.27 17.51 -9.46
CA THR A 4 -8.22 16.48 -8.97
C THR A 4 -8.02 15.16 -9.70
N PHE A 5 -7.85 15.18 -11.03
CA PHE A 5 -7.59 13.97 -11.80
C PHE A 5 -6.29 13.25 -11.38
N LYS A 6 -5.19 14.00 -11.17
CA LYS A 6 -3.92 13.44 -10.69
C LYS A 6 -4.05 12.81 -9.31
N LEU A 7 -4.76 13.47 -8.38
CA LEU A 7 -4.99 12.96 -7.03
C LEU A 7 -5.90 11.72 -7.03
N SER A 8 -6.96 11.74 -7.83
CA SER A 8 -7.85 10.60 -8.09
C SER A 8 -7.08 9.40 -8.64
N PHE A 9 -6.20 9.62 -9.62
CA PHE A 9 -5.35 8.56 -10.18
C PHE A 9 -4.35 8.02 -9.14
N MET A 10 -3.72 8.89 -8.35
CA MET A 10 -2.85 8.49 -7.24
C MET A 10 -3.60 7.59 -6.24
N MET A 11 -4.81 7.98 -5.81
CA MET A 11 -5.65 7.16 -4.93
C MET A 11 -6.04 5.82 -5.56
N PHE A 12 -6.37 5.82 -6.85
CA PHE A 12 -6.65 4.57 -7.55
C PHE A 12 -5.46 3.61 -7.51
N VAL A 13 -4.27 4.08 -7.90
CA VAL A 13 -3.06 3.25 -7.95
C VAL A 13 -2.67 2.75 -6.56
N GLU A 14 -2.70 3.62 -5.54
CA GLU A 14 -2.41 3.27 -4.15
C GLU A 14 -3.27 2.11 -3.63
N TRP A 15 -4.56 2.05 -3.98
CA TRP A 15 -5.43 0.98 -3.46
C TRP A 15 -5.51 -0.21 -4.39
N PHE A 16 -5.28 0.00 -5.69
CA PHE A 16 -5.14 -1.07 -6.67
C PHE A 16 -3.97 -1.97 -6.31
N ILE A 17 -2.77 -1.40 -6.07
CA ILE A 17 -1.57 -2.17 -5.74
C ILE A 17 -1.83 -3.02 -4.49
N TRP A 18 -2.39 -2.43 -3.43
CA TRP A 18 -2.65 -3.18 -2.19
C TRP A 18 -3.63 -4.34 -2.43
N GLY A 19 -4.76 -4.07 -3.08
CA GLY A 19 -5.76 -5.09 -3.36
C GLY A 19 -5.23 -6.21 -4.26
N ALA A 20 -4.34 -5.90 -5.21
CA ALA A 20 -3.82 -6.86 -6.19
C ALA A 20 -3.05 -8.03 -5.56
N TRP A 21 -2.32 -7.79 -4.46
CA TRP A 21 -1.60 -8.86 -3.76
C TRP A 21 -2.29 -9.29 -2.46
N PHE A 22 -2.96 -8.39 -1.74
CA PHE A 22 -3.51 -8.68 -0.41
C PHE A 22 -4.73 -9.59 -0.46
N VAL A 23 -5.61 -9.38 -1.44
CA VAL A 23 -6.83 -10.17 -1.62
C VAL A 23 -6.51 -11.64 -1.97
N PRO A 24 -5.64 -11.94 -2.96
CA PRO A 24 -5.29 -13.33 -3.28
C PRO A 24 -4.25 -13.95 -2.33
N LEU A 25 -3.65 -13.18 -1.40
CA LEU A 25 -2.54 -13.64 -0.55
C LEU A 25 -2.85 -14.96 0.17
N TRP A 26 -4.05 -15.07 0.76
CA TRP A 26 -4.46 -16.29 1.45
C TRP A 26 -4.41 -17.51 0.54
N LEU A 27 -5.06 -17.40 -0.63
CA LEU A 27 -5.14 -18.49 -1.60
C LEU A 27 -3.74 -18.88 -2.09
N TRP A 28 -2.90 -17.90 -2.37
CA TRP A 28 -1.54 -18.12 -2.84
C TRP A 28 -0.68 -18.82 -1.79
N LEU A 29 -0.61 -18.30 -0.56
CA LEU A 29 0.17 -18.90 0.52
C LEU A 29 -0.33 -20.30 0.89
N ASN A 30 -1.65 -20.49 0.93
CA ASN A 30 -2.24 -21.80 1.23
C ASN A 30 -1.88 -22.84 0.16
N LYS A 31 -1.93 -22.47 -1.13
CA LYS A 31 -1.46 -23.33 -2.23
C LYS A 31 0.04 -23.61 -2.18
N SER A 32 0.83 -22.65 -1.72
CA SER A 32 2.29 -22.79 -1.52
C SER A 32 2.66 -23.63 -0.29
N GLY A 33 1.69 -24.17 0.45
CA GLY A 33 1.93 -25.07 1.58
C GLY A 33 2.20 -24.38 2.92
N PHE A 34 1.97 -23.07 3.02
CA PHE A 34 2.12 -22.34 4.28
C PHE A 34 1.00 -22.76 5.25
N SER A 35 1.36 -22.90 6.52
CA SER A 35 0.41 -23.18 7.61
C SER A 35 -0.53 -22.00 7.86
N ALA A 36 -1.68 -22.26 8.46
CA ALA A 36 -2.63 -21.21 8.83
C ALA A 36 -2.02 -20.14 9.75
N GLY A 37 -1.09 -20.53 10.63
CA GLY A 37 -0.37 -19.62 11.51
C GLY A 37 0.58 -18.69 10.75
N GLU A 38 1.34 -19.22 9.80
CA GLU A 38 2.24 -18.44 8.93
C GLU A 38 1.49 -17.46 8.03
N ILE A 39 0.33 -17.89 7.51
CA ILE A 39 -0.58 -17.00 6.76
C ILE A 39 -1.08 -15.88 7.68
N GLY A 40 -1.52 -16.21 8.89
CA GLY A 40 -1.96 -15.22 9.88
C GLY A 40 -0.88 -14.17 10.19
N TRP A 41 0.36 -14.60 10.40
CA TRP A 41 1.50 -13.69 10.59
C TRP A 41 1.81 -12.83 9.36
N SER A 42 1.62 -13.39 8.15
CA SER A 42 1.77 -12.63 6.91
C SER A 42 0.75 -11.49 6.82
N TYR A 43 -0.50 -11.73 7.21
CA TYR A 43 -1.52 -10.68 7.31
C TYR A 43 -1.19 -9.66 8.42
N ALA A 44 -0.66 -10.13 9.56
CA ALA A 44 -0.27 -9.27 10.67
C ALA A 44 0.83 -8.26 10.31
N CYS A 45 1.65 -8.51 9.27
CA CYS A 45 2.66 -7.56 8.79
C CYS A 45 2.06 -6.18 8.49
N THR A 46 0.86 -6.13 7.91
CA THR A 46 0.17 -4.87 7.62
C THR A 46 -0.24 -4.13 8.89
N ALA A 47 -0.74 -4.82 9.90
CA ALA A 47 -1.10 -4.24 11.19
C ALA A 47 0.13 -3.74 11.96
N ILE A 48 1.20 -4.52 12.00
CA ILE A 48 2.48 -4.14 12.62
C ILE A 48 3.01 -2.86 11.96
N ALA A 49 3.07 -2.85 10.63
CA ALA A 49 3.54 -1.69 9.90
C ALA A 49 2.61 -0.47 10.03
N ALA A 50 1.29 -0.66 10.14
CA ALA A 50 0.35 0.43 10.37
C ALA A 50 0.56 1.09 11.74
N ILE A 51 0.87 0.32 12.78
CA ILE A 51 1.22 0.84 14.11
C ILE A 51 2.53 1.64 14.07
N LEU A 52 3.51 1.19 13.30
CA LEU A 52 4.83 1.83 13.18
C LEU A 52 4.85 3.00 12.17
N SER A 53 3.87 3.05 11.26
CA SER A 53 3.78 4.03 10.18
C SER A 53 3.83 5.50 10.67
N PRO A 54 3.09 5.93 11.71
CA PRO A 54 3.18 7.30 12.22
C PRO A 54 4.60 7.69 12.68
N ILE A 55 5.37 6.74 13.22
CA ILE A 55 6.76 6.98 13.64
C ILE A 55 7.65 7.15 12.41
N LEU A 56 7.48 6.31 11.39
CA LEU A 56 8.26 6.36 10.14
C LEU A 56 7.95 7.60 9.30
N VAL A 57 6.68 8.00 9.22
CA VAL A 57 6.27 9.21 8.49
C VAL A 57 6.63 10.46 9.28
N GLY A 58 6.24 10.56 10.56
CA GLY A 58 6.48 11.73 11.38
C GLY A 58 7.96 12.05 11.58
N SER A 59 8.83 11.04 11.72
CA SER A 59 10.28 11.28 11.83
C SER A 59 10.96 11.69 10.52
N VAL A 60 10.41 11.30 9.36
CA VAL A 60 11.05 11.51 8.04
C VAL A 60 10.49 12.74 7.31
N THR A 61 9.20 13.08 7.49
CA THR A 61 8.55 14.15 6.72
C THR A 61 8.53 15.52 7.40
N ASP A 62 8.84 15.60 8.69
CA ASP A 62 8.55 16.83 9.45
C ASP A 62 9.53 18.00 9.26
N ARG A 63 10.50 17.93 8.34
CA ARG A 63 11.27 19.14 7.99
C ARG A 63 12.09 19.16 6.70
N PHE A 64 12.38 18.00 6.08
CA PHE A 64 13.50 17.93 5.12
C PHE A 64 13.12 17.51 3.68
N PHE A 65 11.96 16.88 3.44
CA PHE A 65 11.63 16.33 2.11
C PHE A 65 10.17 16.57 1.69
N SER A 66 9.95 16.81 0.39
CA SER A 66 8.61 16.91 -0.19
C SER A 66 7.88 15.57 -0.11
N ALA A 67 6.67 15.54 0.45
CA ALA A 67 5.87 14.32 0.63
C ALA A 67 5.74 13.46 -0.64
N GLN A 68 5.63 14.09 -1.82
CA GLN A 68 5.57 13.40 -3.11
C GLN A 68 6.84 12.60 -3.43
N LYS A 69 8.02 13.11 -3.04
CA LYS A 69 9.31 12.43 -3.25
C LYS A 69 9.44 11.23 -2.31
N VAL A 70 9.04 11.41 -1.06
CA VAL A 70 9.04 10.33 -0.05
C VAL A 70 8.09 9.22 -0.50
N LEU A 71 6.88 9.56 -0.93
CA LEU A 71 5.92 8.61 -1.50
C LEU A 71 6.53 7.81 -2.66
N ALA A 72 7.21 8.48 -3.61
CA ALA A 72 7.84 7.81 -4.74
C ALA A 72 8.94 6.84 -4.29
N VAL A 73 9.84 7.25 -3.39
CA VAL A 73 10.91 6.39 -2.87
C VAL A 73 10.35 5.17 -2.17
N LEU A 74 9.34 5.35 -1.31
CA LEU A 74 8.69 4.25 -0.60
C LEU A 74 8.01 3.27 -1.55
N MET A 75 7.33 3.78 -2.59
CA MET A 75 6.69 2.94 -3.60
C MET A 75 7.69 2.13 -4.42
N PHE A 76 8.81 2.72 -4.83
CA PHE A 76 9.86 1.99 -5.56
C PHE A 76 10.57 0.98 -4.65
N ALA A 77 10.87 1.34 -3.41
CA ALA A 77 11.42 0.41 -2.43
C ALA A 77 10.48 -0.77 -2.19
N GLY A 78 9.18 -0.49 -2.00
CA GLY A 78 8.13 -1.49 -1.88
C GLY A 78 8.05 -2.40 -3.11
N ALA A 79 8.10 -1.86 -4.32
CA ALA A 79 8.09 -2.66 -5.55
C ALA A 79 9.26 -3.66 -5.60
N VAL A 80 10.47 -3.22 -5.24
CA VAL A 80 11.66 -4.09 -5.18
C VAL A 80 11.49 -5.18 -4.11
N LEU A 81 11.03 -4.82 -2.92
CA LEU A 81 10.80 -5.77 -1.82
C LEU A 81 9.75 -6.83 -2.19
N MET A 82 8.64 -6.40 -2.81
CA MET A 82 7.58 -7.30 -3.25
C MET A 82 8.05 -8.23 -4.38
N TYR A 83 8.87 -7.74 -5.31
CA TYR A 83 9.47 -8.57 -6.36
C TYR A 83 10.31 -9.72 -5.79
N PHE A 84 11.11 -9.46 -4.75
CA PHE A 84 11.86 -10.51 -4.07
C PHE A 84 10.97 -11.41 -3.21
N ALA A 85 9.95 -10.85 -2.55
CA ALA A 85 9.00 -11.62 -1.74
C ALA A 85 8.27 -12.66 -2.60
N ALA A 86 7.83 -12.29 -3.81
CA ALA A 86 7.13 -13.17 -4.74
C ALA A 86 7.95 -14.38 -5.21
N GLN A 87 9.29 -14.34 -5.07
CA GLN A 87 10.18 -15.44 -5.43
C GLN A 87 10.45 -16.41 -4.26
N GLN A 88 10.03 -16.06 -3.04
CA GLN A 88 10.30 -16.90 -1.88
C GLN A 88 9.33 -18.07 -1.81
N THR A 89 9.86 -19.26 -1.58
CA THR A 89 9.10 -20.50 -1.41
C THR A 89 8.97 -20.94 0.04
N THR A 90 9.66 -20.26 0.97
CA THR A 90 9.66 -20.58 2.40
C THR A 90 9.23 -19.37 3.23
N PHE A 91 8.55 -19.62 4.35
CA PHE A 91 8.11 -18.57 5.26
C PHE A 91 9.27 -17.72 5.79
N ALA A 92 10.40 -18.35 6.13
CA ALA A 92 11.57 -17.65 6.65
C ALA A 92 12.15 -16.59 5.69
N GLY A 93 12.06 -16.82 4.37
CA GLY A 93 12.44 -15.83 3.37
C GLY A 93 11.31 -14.83 3.07
N PHE A 94 10.07 -15.32 2.99
CA PHE A 94 8.91 -14.52 2.62
C PHE A 94 8.53 -13.47 3.67
N PHE A 95 8.46 -13.87 4.95
CA PHE A 95 7.94 -13.04 6.02
C PHE A 95 8.74 -11.75 6.26
N PRO A 96 10.09 -11.78 6.38
CA PRO A 96 10.87 -10.55 6.57
C PRO A 96 10.73 -9.57 5.39
N LEU A 97 10.66 -10.08 4.16
CA LEU A 97 10.47 -9.26 2.96
C LEU A 97 9.08 -8.62 2.94
N LEU A 98 8.03 -9.38 3.29
CA LEU A 98 6.67 -8.85 3.38
C LEU A 98 6.54 -7.82 4.51
N LEU A 99 7.20 -8.04 5.64
CA LEU A 99 7.24 -7.08 6.74
C LEU A 99 7.95 -5.79 6.32
N ALA A 100 9.11 -5.90 5.68
CA ALA A 100 9.83 -4.75 5.13
C ALA A 100 8.99 -4.00 4.10
N TYR A 101 8.35 -4.71 3.17
CA TYR A 101 7.39 -4.12 2.22
C TYR A 101 6.29 -3.36 2.97
N SER A 102 5.67 -4.00 3.97
CA SER A 102 4.56 -3.41 4.73
C SER A 102 5.01 -2.12 5.43
N LEU A 103 6.23 -2.09 5.97
CA LEU A 103 6.83 -0.90 6.59
C LEU A 103 7.08 0.23 5.59
N THR A 104 7.30 -0.09 4.31
CA THR A 104 7.36 0.94 3.25
C THR A 104 5.99 1.40 2.79
N TYR A 105 5.01 0.50 2.77
CA TYR A 105 3.68 0.74 2.18
C TYR A 105 2.68 1.39 3.13
N MET A 106 2.62 1.01 4.40
CA MET A 106 1.64 1.60 5.33
C MET A 106 1.81 3.13 5.50
N PRO A 107 3.05 3.68 5.49
CA PRO A 107 3.29 5.12 5.36
C PRO A 107 2.65 5.79 4.14
N THR A 108 2.59 5.12 2.98
CA THR A 108 2.13 5.75 1.74
C THR A 108 0.65 6.07 1.74
N ILE A 109 -0.16 5.27 2.46
CA ILE A 109 -1.60 5.54 2.65
C ILE A 109 -1.80 6.88 3.37
N ALA A 110 -1.04 7.14 4.43
CA ALA A 110 -1.12 8.41 5.14
C ALA A 110 -0.59 9.57 4.28
N LEU A 111 0.51 9.36 3.56
CA LEU A 111 1.11 10.37 2.68
C LEU A 111 0.19 10.77 1.52
N THR A 112 -0.45 9.82 0.85
CA THR A 112 -1.37 10.09 -0.25
C THR A 112 -2.60 10.89 0.22
N ASN A 113 -3.12 10.60 1.42
CA ASN A 113 -4.17 11.41 2.05
C ASN A 113 -3.68 12.83 2.33
N SER A 114 -2.52 12.99 2.98
CA SER A 114 -1.94 14.31 3.27
C SER A 114 -1.64 15.13 2.01
N ILE A 115 -1.13 14.50 0.95
CA ILE A 115 -0.90 15.14 -0.35
C ILE A 115 -2.24 15.58 -0.95
N ALA A 116 -3.28 14.75 -0.89
CA ALA A 116 -4.60 15.13 -1.40
C ALA A 116 -5.18 16.31 -0.63
N PHE A 117 -5.16 16.28 0.70
CA PHE A 117 -5.64 17.38 1.55
C PHE A 117 -4.93 18.70 1.27
N ALA A 118 -3.61 18.68 1.08
CA ALA A 118 -2.82 19.87 0.80
C ALA A 118 -3.04 20.46 -0.60
N ASN A 119 -3.71 19.73 -1.50
CA ASN A 119 -3.85 20.11 -2.92
C ASN A 119 -5.32 20.28 -3.37
N VAL A 120 -6.27 20.28 -2.43
CA VAL A 120 -7.69 20.57 -2.72
C VAL A 120 -8.14 21.87 -2.06
N PRO A 121 -9.01 22.67 -2.70
CA PRO A 121 -9.52 23.92 -2.12
C PRO A 121 -10.44 23.71 -0.93
N ASP A 122 -11.25 22.65 -0.96
CA ASP A 122 -12.23 22.31 0.06
C ASP A 122 -12.11 20.81 0.34
N VAL A 123 -11.50 20.48 1.48
CA VAL A 123 -11.22 19.09 1.86
C VAL A 123 -12.52 18.31 2.06
N GLU A 124 -13.52 18.88 2.74
CA GLU A 124 -14.77 18.19 3.06
C GLU A 124 -15.58 17.86 1.80
N ARG A 125 -15.57 18.78 0.83
CA ARG A 125 -16.29 18.58 -0.44
C ARG A 125 -15.52 17.69 -1.42
N ASP A 126 -14.23 17.94 -1.61
CA ASP A 126 -13.48 17.38 -2.75
C ASP A 126 -12.74 16.08 -2.41
N PHE A 127 -12.26 15.91 -1.17
CA PHE A 127 -11.52 14.71 -0.80
C PHE A 127 -12.35 13.42 -0.85
N PRO A 128 -13.62 13.38 -0.41
CA PRO A 128 -14.41 12.14 -0.51
C PRO A 128 -14.50 11.63 -1.95
N ARG A 129 -14.65 12.53 -2.93
CA ARG A 129 -14.71 12.17 -4.36
C ARG A 129 -13.38 11.60 -4.87
N ILE A 130 -12.27 12.18 -4.43
CA ILE A 130 -10.93 11.66 -4.71
C ILE A 130 -10.72 10.29 -4.05
N ARG A 131 -11.16 10.13 -2.80
CA ARG A 131 -10.99 8.92 -2.00
C ARG A 131 -11.75 7.72 -2.55
N VAL A 132 -12.93 7.93 -3.14
CA VAL A 132 -13.74 6.88 -3.80
C VAL A 132 -12.93 6.14 -4.88
N MET A 133 -12.01 6.82 -5.56
CA MET A 133 -11.13 6.17 -6.54
C MET A 133 -10.25 5.08 -5.93
N GLY A 134 -9.94 5.17 -4.63
CA GLY A 134 -9.25 4.10 -3.93
C GLY A 134 -10.11 2.84 -3.78
N THR A 135 -11.39 3.00 -3.41
CA THR A 135 -12.33 1.86 -3.39
C THR A 135 -12.48 1.24 -4.77
N ILE A 136 -12.57 2.07 -5.82
CA ILE A 136 -12.62 1.59 -7.21
C ILE A 136 -11.33 0.84 -7.56
N GLY A 137 -10.15 1.35 -7.16
CA GLY A 137 -8.87 0.68 -7.36
C GLY A 137 -8.81 -0.70 -6.71
N TRP A 138 -9.29 -0.81 -5.47
CA TRP A 138 -9.36 -2.08 -4.74
C TRP A 138 -10.28 -3.12 -5.43
N ILE A 139 -11.46 -2.69 -5.87
CA ILE A 139 -12.39 -3.57 -6.59
C ILE A 139 -11.79 -3.98 -7.94
N ALA A 140 -11.22 -3.02 -8.67
CA ALA A 140 -10.61 -3.25 -9.97
C ALA A 140 -9.44 -4.24 -9.90
N SER A 141 -8.61 -4.18 -8.85
CA SER A 141 -7.53 -5.16 -8.66
C SER A 141 -8.06 -6.55 -8.34
N GLY A 142 -9.10 -6.65 -7.50
CA GLY A 142 -9.77 -7.93 -7.24
C GLY A 142 -10.33 -8.57 -8.51
N LEU A 143 -10.98 -7.78 -9.38
CA LEU A 143 -11.46 -8.27 -10.68
C LEU A 143 -10.29 -8.66 -11.59
N ALA A 144 -9.29 -7.79 -11.74
CA ALA A 144 -8.14 -8.05 -12.60
C ALA A 144 -7.39 -9.33 -12.18
N CYS A 145 -7.08 -9.50 -10.90
CA CYS A 145 -6.39 -10.67 -10.37
C CYS A 145 -7.28 -11.92 -10.30
N GLY A 146 -8.61 -11.77 -10.26
CA GLY A 146 -9.54 -12.89 -10.23
C GLY A 146 -9.85 -13.49 -11.60
N PHE A 147 -9.72 -12.71 -12.68
CA PHE A 147 -9.94 -13.16 -14.06
C PHE A 147 -8.66 -13.54 -14.83
N LEU A 148 -7.48 -13.23 -14.28
CA LEU A 148 -6.17 -13.67 -14.79
C LEU A 148 -5.76 -15.00 -14.16
#